data_AF-A0A1C6DNC4-F1
#
_entry.id   AF-A0A1C6DNC4-F1
#
_cell.length_a   1.000
_cell.length_b   1.000
_cell.length_c   1.000
_cell.angle_alpha   90.00
_cell.angle_beta   90.00
_cell.angle_gamma   90.00
#
_symmetry.space_group_name_H-M   'P 1'
#
loop_
_entity.id
_entity.type
_entity.pdbx_description
1 polymer ?
#
loop_
_entity_poly.entity_id
_entity_poly.type
_entity_poly.pdbx_seq_one_letter_code
_entity_poly.pdbx_strand_id
1 'polypeptide(L)'
;MSNIKEIINNELTNETLRPIYLIFRDSIEVYKQLIQEEKEVFSGDYFDGFKGRLLGYVINHAFNPKFLPNNFPFNIDVVNMSFNQKRPELRKDNTVLTIAKVIESNTLPAKSKYKTEYAKGNSVFSRQLKFDLANNMEIKELPVYGIITYQIKDDELLSLNIIFPSSNYNSIEEIIPIPLISMVEPNINVDDSESILNKDSLKREVYNSLKLKSVK
;
A
#
# COMPACT_ATOMS: atom_id res chain seq x y z
N MET A 1 -17.44 16.46 -10.85
CA MET A 1 -16.01 16.74 -10.53
C MET A 1 -15.77 17.02 -9.03
N SER A 2 -16.61 16.54 -8.09
CA SER A 2 -16.61 17.05 -6.69
C SER A 2 -16.37 16.01 -5.57
N ASN A 3 -16.09 14.74 -5.86
CA ASN A 3 -16.24 13.67 -4.84
C ASN A 3 -14.91 13.09 -4.32
N ILE A 4 -13.92 12.88 -5.19
CA ILE A 4 -12.57 12.46 -4.77
C ILE A 4 -11.95 13.56 -3.90
N LYS A 5 -12.05 14.83 -4.32
CA LYS A 5 -11.52 15.97 -3.56
C LYS A 5 -12.10 16.10 -2.14
N GLU A 6 -13.36 15.73 -1.93
CA GLU A 6 -13.99 15.77 -0.60
C GLU A 6 -13.44 14.66 0.31
N ILE A 7 -13.30 13.44 -0.20
CA ILE A 7 -12.65 12.32 0.49
C ILE A 7 -11.20 12.67 0.83
N ILE A 8 -10.49 13.30 -0.10
CA ILE A 8 -9.11 13.76 0.12
C ILE A 8 -9.03 14.73 1.29
N ASN A 9 -9.91 15.73 1.31
CA ASN A 9 -9.88 16.77 2.31
C ASN A 9 -10.32 16.29 3.70
N ASN A 10 -11.18 15.28 3.79
CA ASN A 10 -11.77 14.82 5.05
C ASN A 10 -11.14 13.54 5.61
N GLU A 11 -10.75 12.58 4.77
CA GLU A 11 -10.32 11.23 5.20
C GLU A 11 -8.80 11.02 5.10
N LEU A 12 -8.13 11.65 4.12
CA LEU A 12 -6.72 11.41 3.78
C LEU A 12 -5.81 12.59 4.16
N THR A 13 -5.91 13.04 5.41
CA THR A 13 -5.06 14.10 5.96
C THR A 13 -3.61 13.62 6.17
N ASN A 14 -2.67 14.56 6.32
CA ASN A 14 -1.26 14.23 6.61
C ASN A 14 -1.10 13.35 7.86
N GLU A 15 -1.93 13.57 8.89
CA GLU A 15 -1.94 12.73 10.10
C GLU A 15 -2.32 11.29 9.79
N THR A 16 -3.34 11.07 8.95
CA THR A 16 -3.76 9.74 8.50
C THR A 16 -2.71 9.08 7.58
N LEU A 17 -2.03 9.86 6.74
CA LEU A 17 -1.08 9.35 5.76
C LEU A 17 0.32 9.08 6.32
N ARG A 18 0.74 9.79 7.37
CA ARG A 18 2.08 9.66 7.97
C ARG A 18 2.40 8.22 8.43
N PRO A 19 1.49 7.47 9.08
CA PRO A 19 1.72 6.06 9.40
C PRO A 19 2.05 5.19 8.18
N ILE A 20 1.47 5.47 7.00
CA ILE A 20 1.79 4.74 5.77
C ILE A 20 3.27 4.95 5.42
N TYR A 21 3.75 6.20 5.42
CA TYR A 21 5.18 6.49 5.17
C TYR A 21 6.09 5.73 6.14
N LEU A 22 5.79 5.76 7.43
CA LEU A 22 6.60 5.11 8.46
C LEU A 22 6.71 3.60 8.21
N ILE A 23 5.59 2.95 7.84
CA ILE A 23 5.59 1.52 7.48
C ILE A 23 6.47 1.27 6.25
N PHE A 24 6.40 2.10 5.22
CA PHE A 24 7.25 1.96 4.02
C PHE A 24 8.73 2.11 4.35
N ARG A 25 9.10 3.14 5.13
CA ARG A 25 10.47 3.37 5.61
C ARG A 25 10.99 2.13 6.35
N ASP A 26 10.24 1.67 7.34
CA ASP A 26 10.63 0.54 8.20
C ASP A 26 10.69 -0.78 7.41
N SER A 27 9.79 -0.97 6.44
CA SER A 27 9.80 -2.13 5.54
C SER A 27 11.05 -2.17 4.66
N ILE A 28 11.48 -1.02 4.13
CA ILE A 28 12.70 -0.92 3.31
C ILE A 28 13.93 -1.18 4.17
N GLU A 29 13.95 -0.69 5.41
CA GLU A 29 15.02 -1.00 6.38
C GLU A 29 15.11 -2.50 6.66
N VAL A 30 13.97 -3.15 6.97
CA VAL A 30 13.92 -4.61 7.19
C VAL A 30 14.39 -5.39 5.96
N TYR A 31 13.99 -4.96 4.76
CA TYR A 31 14.44 -5.56 3.51
C TYR A 31 15.96 -5.44 3.32
N LYS A 32 16.54 -4.25 3.57
CA LYS A 32 17.99 -4.02 3.47
C LYS A 32 18.75 -4.89 4.47
N GLN A 33 18.28 -4.96 5.71
CA GLN A 33 18.87 -5.83 6.74
C GLN A 33 18.81 -7.30 6.32
N LEU A 34 17.68 -7.78 5.81
CA LEU A 34 17.52 -9.16 5.34
C LEU A 34 18.52 -9.51 4.23
N ILE A 35 18.70 -8.62 3.25
CA ILE A 35 19.69 -8.82 2.16
C ILE A 35 21.11 -8.86 2.71
N GLN A 36 21.42 -7.98 3.68
CA GLN A 36 22.74 -7.91 4.26
C GLN A 36 23.07 -9.14 5.10
N GLU A 37 22.13 -9.61 5.92
CA GLU A 37 22.28 -10.78 6.80
C GLU A 37 22.40 -12.08 5.99
N GLU A 38 21.65 -12.20 4.89
CA GLU A 38 21.59 -13.42 4.07
C GLU A 38 22.22 -13.21 2.69
N LYS A 39 23.33 -12.45 2.65
CA LYS A 39 24.00 -12.04 1.40
C LYS A 39 24.39 -13.22 0.50
N GLU A 40 24.73 -14.37 1.08
CA GLU A 40 25.05 -15.58 0.30
C GLU A 40 23.83 -16.07 -0.51
N VAL A 41 22.64 -16.02 0.08
CA VAL A 41 21.38 -16.38 -0.59
C VAL A 41 20.92 -15.27 -1.54
N PHE A 42 21.10 -14.02 -1.14
CA PHE A 42 20.67 -12.83 -1.87
C PHE A 42 21.82 -12.19 -2.65
N SER A 43 22.55 -13.01 -3.40
CA SER A 43 23.62 -12.57 -4.31
C SER A 43 23.52 -13.20 -5.69
N GLY A 44 24.27 -12.66 -6.65
CA GLY A 44 24.39 -13.17 -8.01
C GLY A 44 23.45 -12.53 -9.03
N ASP A 45 23.73 -12.80 -10.31
CA ASP A 45 23.16 -12.07 -11.46
C ASP A 45 21.64 -12.22 -11.60
N TYR A 46 21.07 -13.32 -11.07
CA TYR A 46 19.63 -13.57 -11.12
C TYR A 46 18.86 -12.92 -9.96
N PHE A 47 19.54 -12.46 -8.92
CA PHE A 47 18.89 -11.86 -7.75
C PHE A 47 18.26 -10.50 -8.09
N ASP A 48 18.81 -9.75 -9.04
CA ASP A 48 18.27 -8.45 -9.44
C ASP A 48 16.81 -8.51 -9.91
N GLY A 49 16.43 -9.60 -10.60
CA GLY A 49 15.03 -9.85 -10.98
C GLY A 49 14.11 -10.20 -9.81
N PHE A 50 14.68 -10.67 -8.69
CA PHE A 50 13.94 -11.06 -7.48
C PHE A 50 13.85 -9.93 -6.43
N LYS A 51 14.83 -9.01 -6.38
CA LYS A 51 14.86 -7.86 -5.45
C LYS A 51 13.52 -7.14 -5.34
N GLY A 52 12.96 -6.76 -6.49
CA GLY A 52 11.67 -6.06 -6.52
C GLY A 52 10.50 -6.88 -5.99
N ARG A 53 10.51 -8.21 -6.20
CA ARG A 53 9.48 -9.12 -5.68
C ARG A 53 9.63 -9.31 -4.17
N LEU A 54 10.85 -9.47 -3.69
CA LEU A 54 11.14 -9.59 -2.25
C LEU A 54 10.75 -8.31 -1.51
N LEU A 55 11.10 -7.13 -2.03
CA LEU A 55 10.70 -5.87 -1.42
C LEU A 55 9.17 -5.72 -1.36
N GLY A 56 8.47 -6.01 -2.47
CA GLY A 56 7.00 -6.01 -2.49
C GLY A 56 6.40 -7.01 -1.50
N TYR A 57 7.05 -8.16 -1.32
CA TYR A 57 6.66 -9.16 -0.33
C TYR A 57 6.79 -8.63 1.11
N VAL A 58 7.92 -8.02 1.46
CA VAL A 58 8.16 -7.40 2.78
C VAL A 58 7.14 -6.30 3.07
N ILE A 59 6.95 -5.37 2.12
CA ILE A 59 6.00 -4.26 2.25
C ILE A 59 4.57 -4.79 2.46
N ASN A 60 4.11 -5.73 1.65
CA ASN A 60 2.76 -6.29 1.81
C ASN A 60 2.58 -7.00 3.17
N HIS A 61 3.61 -7.67 3.67
CA HIS A 61 3.59 -8.29 4.99
C HIS A 61 3.56 -7.28 6.12
N ALA A 62 4.22 -6.13 5.98
CA ALA A 62 4.25 -5.07 6.99
C ALA A 62 2.85 -4.52 7.33
N PHE A 63 1.92 -4.56 6.37
CA PHE A 63 0.52 -4.19 6.58
C PHE A 63 -0.33 -5.29 7.21
N ASN A 64 0.23 -6.44 7.58
CA ASN A 64 -0.55 -7.43 8.34
C ASN A 64 -0.94 -6.82 9.71
N PRO A 65 -2.23 -6.87 10.12
CA PRO A 65 -2.70 -6.31 11.39
C PRO A 65 -1.85 -6.65 12.61
N LYS A 66 -1.23 -7.84 12.63
CA LYS A 66 -0.40 -8.29 13.76
C LYS A 66 0.88 -7.47 13.99
N PHE A 67 1.32 -6.68 13.00
CA PHE A 67 2.51 -5.84 13.10
C PHE A 67 2.20 -4.36 13.30
N LEU A 68 0.93 -3.99 13.17
CA LEU A 68 0.48 -2.60 13.23
C LEU A 68 0.03 -2.25 14.64
N PRO A 69 0.12 -0.97 15.05
CA PRO A 69 -0.41 -0.55 16.32
C PRO A 69 -1.94 -0.57 16.29
N ASN A 70 -2.56 -0.78 17.46
CA ASN A 70 -4.02 -0.87 17.57
C ASN A 70 -4.77 0.40 17.12
N ASN A 71 -4.09 1.56 17.12
CA ASN A 71 -4.61 2.85 16.70
C ASN A 71 -4.26 3.21 15.24
N PHE A 72 -3.81 2.24 14.42
CA PHE A 72 -3.55 2.48 13.01
C PHE A 72 -4.83 3.00 12.30
N PRO A 73 -4.75 4.08 11.48
CA PRO A 73 -5.95 4.82 11.07
C PRO A 73 -6.78 4.16 9.95
N PHE A 74 -6.40 2.95 9.52
CA PHE A 74 -7.11 2.15 8.53
C PHE A 74 -7.39 0.75 9.06
N ASN A 75 -8.54 0.20 8.68
CA ASN A 75 -8.80 -1.23 8.82
C ASN A 75 -8.08 -1.97 7.70
N ILE A 76 -7.35 -3.05 8.03
CA ILE A 76 -6.68 -3.85 7.01
C ILE A 76 -7.44 -5.14 6.75
N ASP A 77 -7.83 -5.34 5.50
CA ASP A 77 -8.28 -6.63 5.00
C ASP A 77 -7.16 -7.32 4.23
N VAL A 78 -6.89 -8.59 4.57
CA VAL A 78 -5.94 -9.42 3.80
C VAL A 78 -6.72 -10.25 2.80
N VAL A 79 -6.71 -9.82 1.53
CA VAL A 79 -7.50 -10.43 0.47
C VAL A 79 -6.69 -11.48 -0.29
N ASN A 80 -7.27 -12.67 -0.45
CA ASN A 80 -6.71 -13.74 -1.27
C ASN A 80 -6.85 -13.41 -2.76
N MET A 81 -5.76 -13.56 -3.49
CA MET A 81 -5.69 -13.47 -4.95
C MET A 81 -5.46 -14.87 -5.55
N SER A 82 -5.49 -14.93 -6.87
CA SER A 82 -5.05 -16.13 -7.61
C SER A 82 -3.64 -16.55 -7.21
N PHE A 83 -3.33 -17.84 -7.38
CA PHE A 83 -2.01 -18.42 -7.08
C PHE A 83 -1.58 -18.28 -5.61
N ASN A 84 -2.54 -18.33 -4.67
CA ASN A 84 -2.32 -18.22 -3.22
C ASN A 84 -1.58 -16.93 -2.79
N GLN A 85 -1.57 -15.91 -3.65
CA GLN A 85 -1.05 -14.60 -3.29
C GLN A 85 -2.04 -13.90 -2.37
N LYS A 86 -1.52 -13.06 -1.48
CA LYS A 86 -2.33 -12.20 -0.60
C LYS A 86 -1.93 -10.76 -0.84
N ARG A 87 -2.89 -9.84 -0.69
CA ARG A 87 -2.62 -8.40 -0.68
C ARG A 87 -3.32 -7.75 0.51
N PRO A 88 -2.72 -6.72 1.13
CA PRO A 88 -3.43 -5.85 2.04
C PRO A 88 -4.35 -4.90 1.25
N GLU A 89 -5.53 -4.66 1.80
CA GLU A 89 -6.43 -3.58 1.41
C GLU A 89 -6.64 -2.69 2.62
N LEU A 90 -6.26 -1.42 2.52
CA LEU A 90 -6.45 -0.43 3.56
C LEU A 90 -7.82 0.20 3.36
N ARG A 91 -8.69 0.08 4.35
CA ARG A 91 -10.05 0.63 4.33
C ARG A 91 -10.21 1.70 5.37
N LYS A 92 -10.80 2.81 4.97
CA LYS A 92 -11.21 3.90 5.85
C LYS A 92 -12.51 4.45 5.29
N ASP A 93 -13.56 4.44 6.10
CA ASP A 93 -14.89 4.88 5.69
C ASP A 93 -15.34 4.26 4.35
N ASN A 94 -15.62 5.07 3.33
CA ASN A 94 -16.01 4.60 2.00
C ASN A 94 -14.83 4.51 1.01
N THR A 95 -13.60 4.45 1.51
CA THR A 95 -12.37 4.41 0.72
C THR A 95 -11.66 3.07 0.87
N VAL A 96 -11.18 2.53 -0.25
CA VAL A 96 -10.29 1.35 -0.28
C VAL A 96 -9.02 1.66 -1.05
N LEU A 97 -7.87 1.42 -0.41
CA LEU A 97 -6.55 1.61 -0.97
C LEU A 97 -5.83 0.27 -1.12
N THR A 98 -5.22 0.05 -2.28
CA THR A 98 -4.31 -1.08 -2.50
C THR A 98 -2.88 -0.59 -2.70
N ILE A 99 -1.90 -1.49 -2.68
CA ILE A 99 -0.48 -1.14 -2.80
C ILE A 99 0.07 -1.63 -4.14
N ALA A 100 0.85 -0.79 -4.83
CA ALA A 100 1.55 -1.18 -6.05
C ALA A 100 2.88 -0.46 -6.25
N LYS A 101 3.90 -1.21 -6.70
CA LYS A 101 5.14 -0.61 -7.19
C LYS A 101 4.90 0.02 -8.57
N VAL A 102 5.47 1.21 -8.80
CA VAL A 102 5.50 1.87 -10.10
C VAL A 102 6.93 2.15 -10.56
N ILE A 103 7.13 2.27 -11.87
CA ILE A 103 8.42 2.68 -12.45
C ILE A 103 8.56 4.20 -12.39
N GLU A 104 7.48 4.92 -12.66
CA GLU A 104 7.38 6.38 -12.62
C GLU A 104 6.19 6.81 -11.75
N SER A 105 6.37 7.87 -10.98
CA SER A 105 5.43 8.33 -9.94
C SER A 105 4.04 8.74 -10.47
N ASN A 106 3.95 9.07 -11.75
CA ASN A 106 2.75 9.53 -12.47
C ASN A 106 2.19 8.46 -13.43
N THR A 107 2.55 7.18 -13.26
CA THR A 107 2.07 6.09 -14.12
C THR A 107 1.06 5.20 -13.40
N LEU A 108 0.04 4.74 -14.14
CA LEU A 108 -0.86 3.72 -13.63
C LEU A 108 -0.11 2.41 -13.46
N PRO A 109 -0.22 1.75 -12.30
CA PRO A 109 0.22 0.38 -12.13
C PRO A 109 -0.46 -0.54 -13.15
N ALA A 110 0.22 -1.62 -13.51
CA ALA A 110 -0.31 -2.62 -14.44
C ALA A 110 -1.75 -3.01 -14.12
N LYS A 111 -2.58 -3.01 -15.18
CA LYS A 111 -4.00 -3.31 -15.10
C LYS A 111 -4.22 -4.75 -14.64
N SER A 112 -5.18 -4.94 -13.76
CA SER A 112 -5.66 -6.26 -13.35
C SER A 112 -7.18 -6.24 -13.26
N LYS A 113 -7.79 -7.43 -13.23
CA LYS A 113 -9.24 -7.58 -13.12
C LYS A 113 -9.77 -6.83 -11.90
N TYR A 114 -9.18 -7.04 -10.72
CA TYR A 114 -9.66 -6.39 -9.49
C TYR A 114 -9.49 -4.87 -9.51
N LYS A 115 -8.38 -4.35 -10.05
CA LYS A 115 -8.14 -2.89 -10.13
C LYS A 115 -9.18 -2.22 -11.01
N THR A 116 -9.54 -2.90 -12.11
CA THR A 116 -10.57 -2.42 -13.04
C THR A 116 -11.95 -2.46 -12.41
N GLU A 117 -12.27 -3.50 -11.64
CA GLU A 117 -13.54 -3.61 -10.91
C GLU A 117 -13.65 -2.57 -9.79
N TYR A 118 -12.60 -2.35 -9.00
CA TYR A 118 -12.60 -1.34 -7.94
C TYR A 118 -12.65 0.08 -8.50
N ALA A 119 -11.95 0.35 -9.60
CA ALA A 119 -11.96 1.67 -10.24
C ALA A 119 -13.36 2.11 -10.66
N LYS A 120 -14.31 1.20 -10.92
CA LYS A 120 -15.71 1.56 -11.18
C LYS A 120 -16.30 2.43 -10.06
N GLY A 121 -15.85 2.25 -8.82
CA GLY A 121 -16.22 3.08 -7.67
C GLY A 121 -15.87 4.57 -7.82
N ASN A 122 -14.91 4.92 -8.68
CA ASN A 122 -14.50 6.30 -8.95
C ASN A 122 -15.39 7.02 -9.98
N SER A 123 -16.40 6.35 -10.54
CA SER A 123 -17.39 6.99 -11.42
C SER A 123 -18.27 7.95 -10.62
N VAL A 124 -18.66 9.08 -11.20
CA VAL A 124 -19.69 9.97 -10.61
C VAL A 124 -21.02 9.23 -10.44
N PHE A 125 -21.27 8.22 -11.27
CA PHE A 125 -22.49 7.40 -11.27
C PHE A 125 -22.38 6.12 -10.42
N SER A 126 -21.23 5.80 -9.82
CA SER A 126 -21.08 4.58 -9.00
C SER A 126 -21.91 4.62 -7.70
N ARG A 127 -22.38 5.81 -7.33
CA ARG A 127 -23.36 6.04 -6.26
C ARG A 127 -24.82 6.00 -6.73
N GLN A 128 -25.08 5.82 -8.03
CA GLN A 128 -26.43 5.58 -8.56
C GLN A 128 -26.69 4.07 -8.62
N LEU A 129 -27.38 3.58 -7.59
CA LEU A 129 -28.24 2.38 -7.52
C LEU A 129 -27.78 1.16 -8.35
N LYS A 130 -27.11 0.20 -7.70
CA LYS A 130 -27.04 -1.17 -8.24
C LYS A 130 -28.32 -1.91 -7.84
N PHE A 131 -29.23 -2.08 -8.80
CA PHE A 131 -30.45 -2.87 -8.60
C PHE A 131 -30.13 -4.35 -8.71
N ASP A 132 -30.22 -5.09 -7.60
CA ASP A 132 -30.37 -6.55 -7.63
C ASP A 132 -31.87 -6.87 -7.62
N LEU A 133 -32.39 -7.36 -8.75
CA LEU A 133 -33.81 -7.68 -8.91
C LEU A 133 -34.22 -8.98 -8.22
N ALA A 134 -33.28 -9.74 -7.63
CA ALA A 134 -33.56 -11.08 -7.14
C ALA A 134 -33.70 -11.18 -5.61
N ASN A 135 -32.98 -10.39 -4.81
CA ASN A 135 -32.97 -10.55 -3.36
C ASN A 135 -32.63 -9.22 -2.67
N ASN A 136 -33.64 -8.56 -2.09
CA ASN A 136 -33.55 -7.42 -1.17
C ASN A 136 -32.74 -6.20 -1.66
N MET A 137 -33.44 -5.07 -1.79
CA MET A 137 -32.86 -3.77 -2.15
C MET A 137 -31.89 -3.26 -1.07
N GLU A 138 -30.64 -3.68 -1.12
CA GLU A 138 -29.55 -3.01 -0.39
C GLU A 138 -28.82 -2.06 -1.33
N ILE A 139 -28.93 -0.76 -1.05
CA ILE A 139 -28.12 0.27 -1.71
C ILE A 139 -26.69 0.10 -1.19
N LYS A 140 -25.84 -0.57 -1.97
CA LYS A 140 -24.41 -0.66 -1.65
C LYS A 140 -23.63 0.28 -2.58
N GLU A 141 -23.25 1.44 -2.05
CA GLU A 141 -22.30 2.31 -2.75
C GLU A 141 -20.98 1.58 -2.96
N LEU A 142 -20.40 1.69 -4.16
CA LEU A 142 -19.05 1.19 -4.40
C LEU A 142 -18.06 2.14 -3.71
N PRO A 143 -17.07 1.61 -2.96
CA PRO A 143 -16.08 2.44 -2.33
C PRO A 143 -15.23 3.16 -3.36
N VAL A 144 -14.78 4.36 -3.01
CA VAL A 144 -13.79 5.08 -3.78
C VAL A 144 -12.46 4.34 -3.69
N TYR A 145 -11.84 4.16 -4.85
CA TYR A 145 -10.67 3.32 -5.00
C TYR A 145 -9.43 4.15 -5.27
N GLY A 146 -8.43 3.99 -4.41
CA GLY A 146 -7.10 4.54 -4.59
C GLY A 146 -6.02 3.46 -4.60
N ILE A 147 -4.83 3.83 -5.05
CA ILE A 147 -3.66 2.97 -5.03
C ILE A 147 -2.50 3.73 -4.40
N ILE A 148 -1.98 3.21 -3.29
CA ILE A 148 -0.71 3.63 -2.73
C ILE A 148 0.38 3.13 -3.67
N THR A 149 0.97 4.07 -4.40
CA THR A 149 2.07 3.80 -5.33
C THR A 149 3.39 4.19 -4.71
N TYR A 150 4.39 3.33 -4.89
CA TYR A 150 5.73 3.59 -4.43
C TYR A 150 6.74 3.32 -5.54
N GLN A 151 7.75 4.19 -5.61
CA GLN A 151 8.84 4.09 -6.55
C GLN A 151 10.14 3.85 -5.77
N ILE A 152 10.89 2.84 -6.22
CA ILE A 152 12.16 2.46 -5.61
C ILE A 152 13.24 2.53 -6.67
N LYS A 153 14.34 3.20 -6.34
CA LYS A 153 15.57 3.22 -7.13
C LYS A 153 16.75 3.08 -6.18
N ASP A 154 17.70 2.21 -6.53
CA ASP A 154 18.90 1.97 -5.73
C ASP A 154 18.57 1.64 -4.26
N ASP A 155 17.52 0.83 -4.06
CA ASP A 155 16.95 0.44 -2.75
C ASP A 155 16.46 1.62 -1.87
N GLU A 156 16.28 2.82 -2.43
CA GLU A 156 15.72 3.99 -1.77
C GLU A 156 14.30 4.32 -2.25
N LEU A 157 13.48 4.85 -1.34
CA LEU A 157 12.13 5.33 -1.63
C LEU A 157 12.20 6.70 -2.31
N LEU A 158 11.96 6.74 -3.62
CA LEU A 158 11.95 7.98 -4.39
C LEU A 158 10.63 8.74 -4.31
N SER A 159 9.52 8.01 -4.35
CA SER A 159 8.19 8.60 -4.26
C SER A 159 7.21 7.64 -3.60
N LEU A 160 6.25 8.23 -2.89
CA LEU A 160 5.14 7.54 -2.25
C LEU A 160 3.90 8.41 -2.42
N ASN A 161 2.93 7.92 -3.17
CA ASN A 161 1.72 8.67 -3.51
C ASN A 161 0.48 7.80 -3.32
N ILE A 162 -0.69 8.43 -3.26
CA ILE A 162 -1.96 7.78 -3.54
C ILE A 162 -2.43 8.30 -4.89
N ILE A 163 -2.73 7.39 -5.82
CA ILE A 163 -3.34 7.73 -7.10
C ILE A 163 -4.79 7.27 -7.13
N PHE A 164 -5.66 8.06 -7.75
CA PHE A 164 -7.04 7.70 -8.01
C PHE A 164 -7.20 7.47 -9.51
N PRO A 165 -7.37 6.22 -9.98
CA PRO A 165 -7.56 5.95 -11.39
C PRO A 165 -8.95 6.41 -11.85
N SER A 166 -9.08 6.68 -13.15
CA SER A 166 -10.36 6.85 -13.80
C SER A 166 -11.20 5.57 -13.72
N SER A 167 -12.52 5.68 -13.85
CA SER A 167 -13.43 4.55 -13.62
C SER A 167 -13.28 3.37 -14.58
N ASN A 168 -12.69 3.61 -15.76
CA ASN A 168 -12.33 2.60 -16.75
C ASN A 168 -10.84 2.17 -16.67
N TYR A 169 -10.11 2.71 -15.69
CA TYR A 169 -8.70 2.43 -15.42
C TYR A 169 -7.78 2.75 -16.62
N ASN A 170 -7.96 3.93 -17.24
CA ASN A 170 -7.16 4.36 -18.39
C ASN A 170 -6.32 5.62 -18.14
N SER A 171 -6.63 6.39 -17.10
CA SER A 171 -5.95 7.63 -16.70
C SER A 171 -5.90 7.73 -15.19
N ILE A 172 -5.07 8.66 -14.69
CA ILE A 172 -5.06 9.08 -13.29
C ILE A 172 -5.87 10.36 -13.20
N GLU A 173 -6.89 10.38 -12.33
CA GLU A 173 -7.74 11.55 -12.11
C GLU A 173 -7.18 12.47 -11.03
N GLU A 174 -6.47 11.90 -10.05
CA GLU A 174 -5.93 12.64 -8.92
C GLU A 174 -4.70 11.92 -8.33
N ILE A 175 -3.73 12.71 -7.83
CA ILE A 175 -2.52 12.22 -7.16
C ILE A 175 -2.33 12.99 -5.87
N ILE A 176 -2.18 12.26 -4.77
CA ILE A 176 -1.87 12.82 -3.45
C ILE A 176 -0.47 12.35 -3.06
N PRO A 177 0.50 13.25 -2.88
CA PRO A 177 1.77 12.87 -2.30
C PRO A 177 1.58 12.48 -0.83
N ILE A 178 2.11 11.33 -0.43
CA ILE A 178 2.26 11.01 0.99
C ILE A 178 3.54 11.71 1.43
N PRO A 179 3.46 12.68 2.35
CA PRO A 179 4.61 13.50 2.73
C PRO A 179 5.72 12.59 3.27
N LEU A 180 6.87 12.63 2.58
CA LEU A 180 8.11 12.09 3.12
C LEU A 180 8.52 13.00 4.28
N ILE A 181 9.01 12.43 5.39
CA ILE A 181 9.26 13.14 6.66
C ILE A 181 10.14 14.40 6.51
N SER A 182 10.92 14.54 5.43
CA SER A 182 11.66 15.78 5.13
C SER A 182 10.78 17.00 4.79
N MET A 183 9.45 16.88 4.73
CA MET A 183 8.52 17.95 4.35
C MET A 183 7.47 18.32 5.42
N VAL A 184 7.53 17.73 6.62
CA VAL A 184 6.60 18.09 7.71
C VAL A 184 7.15 19.31 8.44
N GLU A 185 6.33 20.36 8.54
CA GLU A 185 6.72 21.63 9.18
C GLU A 185 7.29 21.45 10.60
N PRO A 186 8.25 22.28 11.02
CA PRO A 186 9.03 22.12 12.26
C PRO A 186 8.25 22.26 13.59
N ASN A 187 6.91 22.36 13.55
CA ASN A 187 6.09 22.65 14.73
C ASN A 187 5.33 21.45 15.31
N ILE A 188 5.61 20.24 14.83
CA ILE A 188 5.07 19.01 15.43
C ILE A 188 6.24 18.28 16.11
N ASN A 189 6.39 18.46 17.43
CA ASN A 189 7.24 17.61 18.28
C ASN A 189 6.62 16.22 18.36
N VAL A 190 6.73 15.44 17.28
CA VAL A 190 6.54 13.99 17.35
C VAL A 190 7.90 13.38 17.10
N ASP A 191 8.28 12.43 17.95
CA ASP A 191 9.52 11.69 17.80
C ASP A 191 9.38 10.73 16.60
N ASP A 192 9.65 11.27 15.42
CA ASP A 192 9.56 10.59 14.13
C ASP A 192 10.65 9.52 13.94
N SER A 193 11.57 9.39 14.91
CA SER A 193 12.54 8.30 14.97
C SER A 193 11.90 6.99 15.43
N GLU A 194 10.77 7.04 16.13
CA GLU A 194 10.14 5.86 16.68
C GLU A 194 9.41 5.07 15.59
N SER A 195 9.72 3.78 15.51
CA SER A 195 9.09 2.86 14.57
C SER A 195 7.71 2.48 15.08
N ILE A 196 6.68 2.62 14.25
CA ILE A 196 5.33 2.14 14.57
C ILE A 196 5.13 0.66 14.20
N LEU A 197 6.11 0.08 13.51
CA LEU A 197 6.08 -1.28 13.00
C LEU A 197 6.95 -2.17 13.89
N ASN A 198 6.47 -3.36 14.26
CA ASN A 198 7.32 -4.34 14.93
C ASN A 198 8.32 -4.97 13.92
N LYS A 199 9.43 -4.27 13.65
CA LYS A 199 10.45 -4.65 12.65
C LYS A 199 11.02 -6.05 12.87
N ASP A 200 11.32 -6.41 14.12
CA ASP A 200 11.88 -7.73 14.45
C ASP A 200 10.91 -8.87 14.16
N SER A 201 9.63 -8.68 14.51
CA SER A 201 8.58 -9.68 14.24
C SER A 201 8.32 -9.81 12.74
N LEU A 202 8.31 -8.68 12.01
CA LEU A 202 8.18 -8.70 10.55
C LEU A 202 9.36 -9.42 9.90
N LYS A 203 10.59 -9.09 10.27
CA LYS A 203 11.80 -9.75 9.74
C LYS A 203 11.74 -11.25 9.96
N ARG A 204 11.41 -11.68 11.18
CA ARG A 204 11.28 -13.11 11.54
C ARG A 204 10.20 -13.82 10.73
N GLU A 205 9.05 -13.18 10.51
CA GLU A 205 7.97 -13.74 9.68
C GLU A 205 8.43 -13.95 8.23
N VAL A 206 9.06 -12.94 7.64
CA VAL A 206 9.57 -12.98 6.27
C VAL A 206 10.64 -14.08 6.15
N TYR A 207 11.57 -14.13 7.09
CA TYR A 207 12.63 -15.14 7.16
C TYR A 207 12.06 -16.57 7.16
N ASN A 208 11.13 -16.82 8.08
CA ASN A 208 10.46 -18.12 8.23
C ASN A 208 9.67 -18.49 6.97
N SER A 209 8.99 -17.54 6.34
CA SER A 209 8.19 -17.76 5.14
C SER A 209 9.05 -18.11 3.92
N LEU A 210 10.24 -17.54 3.83
CA LEU A 210 11.24 -17.84 2.81
C LEU A 210 11.99 -19.16 3.06
N LYS A 211 11.77 -19.79 4.23
CA LYS A 211 12.48 -21.01 4.68
C LYS A 211 14.00 -20.87 4.59
N LEU A 212 14.51 -19.67 4.86
CA LEU A 212 15.95 -19.43 4.94
C LEU A 212 16.49 -20.31 6.09
N LYS A 213 17.54 -21.09 5.82
CA LYS A 213 18.19 -21.85 6.88
C LYS A 213 19.01 -20.85 7.69
N SER A 214 18.91 -20.89 9.01
CA SER A 214 19.97 -20.31 9.85
C SER A 214 21.27 -20.99 9.47
N VAL A 215 22.10 -20.33 8.67
CA VAL A 215 23.47 -20.78 8.47
C VAL A 215 24.18 -20.45 9.78
N LYS A 216 24.64 -21.51 10.45
CA LYS A 216 25.35 -21.43 11.74
C LYS A 216 26.63 -20.62 11.61
#